data_AF-A0A133VQG4-F1
#
_entry.id   AF-A0A133VQG4-F1
#
_cell.length_a   1.000
_cell.length_b   1.000
_cell.length_c   1.000
_cell.angle_alpha   90.00
_cell.angle_beta   90.00
_cell.angle_gamma   90.00
#
_symmetry.space_group_name_H-M   'P 1'
#
loop_
_entity.id
_entity.type
_entity.pdbx_description
1 polymer ?
#
loop_
_entity_poly.entity_id
_entity_poly.type
_entity_poly.pdbx_seq_one_letter_code
_entity_poly.pdbx_strand_id
1 'polypeptide(L)'
;MDDKEYLQVVRYIKLEDRYKTKVVRSFGRNNLENRFKAEKYASNYNLLEKLLKKYGLNEDSRILAFSYFGFLGINQIKNIFQNLDP
;
A
#
# COMPACT_ATOMS: atom_id res chain seq x y z
N MET A 1 4.70 -29.74 -11.04
CA MET A 1 4.99 -29.03 -9.78
C MET A 1 3.90 -28.00 -9.62
N ASP A 2 3.04 -28.20 -8.63
CA ASP A 2 1.95 -27.27 -8.31
C ASP A 2 2.59 -26.15 -7.47
N ASP A 3 3.32 -25.26 -8.16
CA ASP A 3 3.89 -24.07 -7.53
C ASP A 3 2.72 -23.21 -7.09
N LYS A 4 2.28 -23.42 -5.84
CA LYS A 4 1.32 -22.59 -5.12
C LYS A 4 2.01 -21.27 -4.82
N GLU A 5 2.32 -20.51 -5.86
CA GLU A 5 2.86 -19.17 -5.72
C GLU A 5 1.87 -18.33 -4.91
N TYR A 6 2.34 -17.67 -3.86
CA TYR A 6 1.55 -16.75 -3.07
C TYR A 6 1.84 -15.33 -3.53
N LEU A 7 0.79 -14.55 -3.70
CA LEU A 7 0.90 -13.19 -4.17
C LEU A 7 0.98 -12.23 -2.97
N GLN A 8 2.05 -11.43 -2.95
CA GLN A 8 2.31 -10.47 -1.90
C GLN A 8 2.75 -9.14 -2.51
N VAL A 9 2.34 -8.04 -1.88
CA VAL A 9 2.90 -6.71 -2.15
C VAL A 9 3.98 -6.44 -1.11
N VAL A 10 5.18 -6.13 -1.59
CA VAL A 10 6.35 -5.86 -0.75
C VAL A 10 6.86 -4.43 -0.96
N ARG A 11 7.42 -3.85 0.10
CA ARG A 11 8.12 -2.57 0.08
C ARG A 11 9.62 -2.83 0.20
N TYR A 12 10.38 -2.24 -0.71
CA TYR A 12 11.84 -2.18 -0.62
C TYR A 12 12.24 -0.93 0.16
N ILE A 13 12.92 -1.14 1.29
CA ILE A 13 13.44 -0.07 2.14
C ILE A 13 14.94 -0.02 1.90
N LYS A 14 15.42 1.09 1.34
CA LYS A 14 16.86 1.33 1.18
C LYS A 14 17.45 1.69 2.55
N LEU A 15 18.39 0.89 3.02
CA LEU A 15 19.31 1.19 4.11
C LEU A 15 20.66 1.55 3.50
N GLU A 16 21.59 2.09 4.30
CA GLU A 16 22.88 2.62 3.84
C GLU A 16 23.60 1.70 2.83
N ASP A 17 23.77 0.41 3.18
CA ASP A 17 24.49 -0.56 2.32
C ASP A 17 23.63 -1.74 1.83
N ARG A 18 22.31 -1.72 2.07
CA ARG A 18 21.44 -2.86 1.71
C ARG A 18 19.98 -2.49 1.51
N TYR A 19 19.26 -3.34 0.78
CA TYR A 19 17.81 -3.27 0.70
C TYR A 19 17.17 -4.25 1.68
N LYS A 20 16.22 -3.76 2.49
CA LYS A 20 15.36 -4.59 3.32
C LYS A 20 13.98 -4.68 2.69
N THR A 21 13.50 -5.88 2.48
CA THR A 21 12.14 -6.13 1.99
C THR A 21 11.19 -6.26 3.17
N LYS A 22 10.05 -5.56 3.13
CA LYS A 22 8.97 -5.70 4.11
C LYS A 22 7.68 -6.08 3.39
N VAL A 23 7.06 -7.19 3.77
CA VAL A 23 5.73 -7.55 3.27
C VAL A 23 4.72 -6.53 3.79
N VAL A 24 3.97 -5.92 2.88
CA VAL A 24 2.94 -4.94 3.19
C VAL A 24 1.58 -5.63 3.29
N ARG A 25 1.27 -6.51 2.33
CA ARG A 25 0.02 -7.27 2.31
C ARG A 25 0.14 -8.55 1.50
N SER A 26 -0.52 -9.61 1.98
CA SER A 26 -0.67 -10.89 1.28
C SER A 26 -2.07 -11.00 0.69
N PHE A 27 -2.18 -11.53 -0.53
CA PHE A 27 -3.46 -11.72 -1.25
C PHE A 27 -3.83 -13.20 -1.43
N GLY A 28 -3.03 -14.13 -0.90
CA GLY A 28 -3.29 -15.56 -1.03
C GLY A 28 -2.65 -16.13 -2.29
N ARG A 29 -3.25 -17.19 -2.86
CA ARG A 29 -2.70 -17.87 -4.04
C ARG A 29 -2.65 -16.97 -5.27
N ASN A 30 -1.66 -17.19 -6.12
CA ASN A 30 -1.49 -16.52 -7.38
C ASN A 30 -2.61 -16.92 -8.35
N ASN A 31 -3.60 -16.06 -8.48
CA ASN A 31 -4.66 -16.17 -9.47
C ASN A 31 -4.97 -14.76 -10.01
N LEU A 32 -5.72 -14.70 -11.12
CA LEU A 32 -5.99 -13.44 -11.82
C LEU A 32 -6.68 -12.41 -10.91
N GLU A 33 -7.64 -12.84 -10.10
CA GLU A 33 -8.36 -11.96 -9.17
C GLU A 33 -7.40 -11.34 -8.13
N ASN A 34 -6.55 -12.15 -7.52
CA ASN A 34 -5.58 -11.71 -6.53
C ASN A 34 -4.49 -10.84 -7.16
N ARG A 35 -4.09 -11.09 -8.41
CA ARG A 35 -3.18 -10.22 -9.17
C ARG A 35 -3.75 -8.82 -9.30
N PHE A 36 -4.98 -8.69 -9.78
CA PHE A 36 -5.64 -7.39 -9.89
C PHE A 36 -5.78 -6.69 -8.53
N LYS A 37 -6.15 -7.43 -7.48
CA LYS A 37 -6.23 -6.88 -6.11
C LYS A 37 -4.88 -6.37 -5.61
N ALA A 38 -3.80 -7.11 -5.83
CA ALA A 38 -2.46 -6.73 -5.42
C ALA A 38 -1.91 -5.55 -6.22
N GLU A 39 -2.10 -5.52 -7.53
CA GLU A 39 -1.70 -4.40 -8.39
C GLU A 39 -2.43 -3.12 -8.00
N LYS A 40 -3.75 -3.21 -7.80
CA LYS A 40 -4.56 -2.09 -7.31
C LYS A 40 -4.07 -1.62 -5.95
N TYR A 41 -3.77 -2.54 -5.03
CA TYR A 41 -3.24 -2.19 -3.71
C TYR A 41 -1.86 -1.53 -3.80
N ALA A 42 -0.95 -2.05 -4.63
CA ALA A 42 0.39 -1.49 -4.83
C ALA A 42 0.34 -0.07 -5.45
N SER A 43 -0.54 0.14 -6.43
CA SER A 43 -0.76 1.47 -7.02
C SER A 43 -1.28 2.47 -5.98
N ASN A 44 -2.25 2.05 -5.17
CA ASN A 44 -2.79 2.86 -4.07
C ASN A 44 -1.74 3.16 -3.00
N TYR A 45 -0.89 2.17 -2.70
CA TYR A 45 0.21 2.30 -1.75
C TYR A 45 1.18 3.41 -2.14
N ASN A 46 1.57 3.44 -3.41
CA ASN A 46 2.46 4.48 -3.95
C ASN A 46 1.82 5.87 -3.89
N LEU A 47 0.52 5.98 -4.18
CA LEU A 47 -0.19 7.25 -4.07
C LEU A 47 -0.28 7.72 -2.61
N LEU A 48 -0.61 6.82 -1.67
CA LEU A 48 -0.65 7.16 -0.26
C LEU A 48 0.74 7.61 0.23
N GLU A 49 1.81 6.90 -0.11
CA GLU A 49 3.16 7.33 0.31
C GLU A 49 3.49 8.75 -0.17
N LYS A 50 3.11 9.10 -1.40
CA LYS A 50 3.26 10.46 -1.93
C LYS A 50 2.45 11.48 -1.12
N LEU A 51 1.21 11.16 -0.77
CA LEU A 51 0.36 12.04 0.03
C LEU A 51 0.90 12.20 1.45
N LEU A 52 1.22 11.11 2.15
CA LEU A 52 1.79 11.17 3.49
C LEU A 52 3.08 11.99 3.53
N LYS A 53 3.95 11.85 2.52
CA LYS A 53 5.17 12.66 2.40
C LYS A 53 4.84 14.14 2.16
N LYS A 54 3.83 14.43 1.31
CA LYS A 54 3.39 15.81 1.03
C LYS A 54 2.82 16.47 2.28
N TYR A 55 2.03 15.75 3.07
CA TYR A 55 1.32 16.26 4.25
C TYR A 55 2.08 16.08 5.57
N GLY A 56 3.33 15.62 5.54
CA GLY A 56 4.15 15.46 6.75
C GLY A 56 3.61 14.44 7.76
N LEU A 57 2.80 13.48 7.32
CA LEU A 57 2.11 12.55 8.20
C LEU A 57 3.02 11.41 8.67
N ASN A 58 2.96 11.11 9.96
CA ASN A 58 3.81 10.12 10.63
C ASN A 58 3.42 8.67 10.31
N GLU A 59 4.23 7.71 10.76
CA GLU A 59 4.06 6.28 10.47
C GLU A 59 2.76 5.69 11.07
N ASP A 60 2.24 6.28 12.15
CA ASP A 60 0.96 5.87 12.75
C ASP A 60 -0.23 6.29 11.87
N SER A 61 -0.18 7.52 11.33
CA SER A 61 -1.14 8.02 10.34
C SER A 61 -1.12 7.19 9.05
N ARG A 62 0.05 6.63 8.70
CA ARG A 62 0.23 5.71 7.57
C ARG A 62 -0.50 4.38 7.79
N ILE A 63 -0.40 3.77 8.98
CA ILE A 63 -1.08 2.51 9.31
C ILE A 63 -2.60 2.67 9.32
N LEU A 64 -3.09 3.77 9.90
CA LEU A 64 -4.51 4.13 9.90
C LEU A 64 -5.03 4.32 8.48
N ALA A 65 -4.34 5.13 7.68
CA ALA A 65 -4.73 5.36 6.30
C ALA A 65 -4.72 4.05 5.48
N PHE A 66 -3.73 3.17 5.65
CA PHE A 66 -3.69 1.87 4.96
C PHE A 66 -4.84 0.93 5.33
N SER A 67 -5.26 0.95 6.59
CA SER A 67 -6.41 0.17 7.06
C SER A 67 -7.71 0.67 6.41
N TYR A 68 -7.83 1.99 6.27
CA TYR A 68 -8.94 2.63 5.54
C TYR A 68 -8.85 2.44 4.02
N PHE A 69 -7.67 2.42 3.40
CA PHE A 69 -7.47 2.22 1.94
C PHE A 69 -7.90 0.84 1.44
N GLY A 70 -7.80 -0.19 2.29
CA GLY A 70 -8.32 -1.52 1.97
C GLY A 70 -9.85 -1.55 1.85
N PHE A 71 -10.53 -0.55 2.41
CA PHE A 71 -11.99 -0.47 2.54
C PHE A 71 -12.60 0.66 1.70
N LEU A 72 -11.93 1.81 1.61
CA LEU A 72 -12.35 3.02 0.90
C LEU A 72 -11.53 3.18 -0.39
N GLY A 73 -12.21 3.42 -1.51
CA GLY A 73 -11.56 3.64 -2.80
C GLY A 73 -10.72 4.91 -2.84
N ILE A 74 -9.78 4.99 -3.80
CA ILE A 74 -8.82 6.10 -4.00
C ILE A 74 -9.48 7.49 -3.93
N ASN A 75 -10.69 7.63 -4.51
CA ASN A 75 -11.39 8.91 -4.61
C ASN A 75 -11.86 9.43 -3.25
N GLN A 76 -12.31 8.55 -2.36
CA GLN A 76 -12.74 8.95 -1.02
C GLN A 76 -11.58 9.45 -0.18
N ILE A 77 -10.39 8.92 -0.41
CA ILE A 77 -9.22 9.27 0.40
C ILE A 77 -8.53 10.53 -0.10
N LYS A 78 -8.55 10.79 -1.41
CA LYS A 78 -8.21 12.13 -1.92
C LYS A 78 -9.07 13.20 -1.26
N ASN A 79 -10.38 12.98 -1.14
CA ASN A 79 -11.28 13.93 -0.46
C ASN A 79 -10.95 14.08 1.03
N ILE A 80 -10.65 12.99 1.75
CA ILE A 80 -10.25 13.08 3.16
C ILE A 80 -8.97 13.91 3.33
N PHE A 81 -7.95 13.68 2.50
CA PHE A 81 -6.71 14.45 2.56
C PHE A 81 -6.86 15.90 2.10
N GLN A 82 -7.75 16.19 1.14
CA GLN A 82 -8.06 17.56 0.72
C GLN A 82 -8.81 18.34 1.80
N ASN A 83 -9.62 17.67 2.63
CA ASN A 83 -10.35 18.27 3.74
C ASN A 83 -9.52 18.35 5.05
N LEU A 84 -8.27 17.88 5.04
CA LEU A 84 -7.34 17.94 6.17
C LEU A 84 -6.36 19.13 6.08
N ASP A 85 -6.35 19.87 4.97
CA ASP A 85 -5.72 21.21 4.89
C ASP A 85 -6.76 22.26 5.33
N PRO A 86 -6.46 23.11 6.34
CA PRO A 86 -7.26 24.30 6.65
C PRO A 86 -7.15 25.40 5.58
#